data_AF-A0A2V3U363-F1
#
_entry.id   AF-A0A2V3U363-F1
#
_cell.length_a   1.000
_cell.length_b   1.000
_cell.length_c   1.000
_cell.angle_alpha   90.00
_cell.angle_beta   90.00
_cell.angle_gamma   90.00
#
_symmetry.space_group_name_H-M   'P 1'
#
loop_
_entity.id
_entity.type
_entity.pdbx_description
1 polymer ?
#
loop_
_entity_poly.entity_id
_entity_poly.type
_entity_poly.pdbx_seq_one_letter_code
_entity_poly.pdbx_strand_id
1 'polypeptide(L)'
;MLISGPSADKYDAVSDFAAIASDQDDIDAHARFPDHVANLVRIRDILLARRRLFAQDAAAFPVVTMGRAGDIITVSRMLTELDAIIEQEKRLASETA
;
A
#
# COMPACT_ATOMS: atom_id res chain seq x y z
N MET A 1 -20.55 16.31 15.50
CA MET A 1 -20.10 16.74 14.17
C MET A 1 -19.79 15.49 13.36
N LEU A 2 -20.64 15.15 12.39
CA LEU A 2 -20.32 14.11 11.41
C LEU A 2 -19.34 14.72 10.42
N ILE A 3 -18.11 14.20 10.38
CA ILE A 3 -17.15 14.51 9.34
C ILE A 3 -17.75 13.91 8.07
N SER A 4 -18.27 14.76 7.17
CA SER A 4 -18.72 14.33 5.86
C SER A 4 -17.53 13.69 5.16
N GLY A 5 -17.61 12.37 4.97
CA GLY A 5 -16.66 11.64 4.14
C GLY A 5 -16.61 12.27 2.75
N PRO A 6 -15.45 12.21 2.08
CA PRO A 6 -15.27 12.83 0.78
C PRO A 6 -16.32 12.31 -0.22
N SER A 7 -16.85 13.21 -1.07
CA SER A 7 -17.98 12.94 -1.97
C SER A 7 -17.70 11.76 -2.90
N ALA A 8 -18.68 10.86 -3.04
CA ALA A 8 -18.61 9.65 -3.85
C ALA A 8 -18.24 9.92 -5.32
N ASP A 9 -18.53 11.12 -5.82
CA ASP A 9 -18.32 11.52 -7.23
C ASP A 9 -16.84 11.73 -7.60
N LYS A 10 -15.93 11.69 -6.63
CA LYS A 10 -14.47 11.74 -6.85
C LYS A 10 -13.79 10.37 -6.80
N TYR A 11 -14.55 9.30 -6.60
CA TYR A 11 -13.99 7.96 -6.36
C TYR A 11 -14.30 7.03 -7.53
N ASP A 12 -13.27 6.79 -8.33
CA ASP A 12 -13.29 5.77 -9.36
C ASP A 12 -12.61 4.50 -8.82
N ALA A 13 -13.39 3.69 -8.11
CA ALA A 13 -12.93 2.41 -7.59
C ALA A 13 -12.37 1.51 -8.70
N VAL A 14 -12.88 1.62 -9.93
CA VAL A 14 -12.41 0.83 -11.07
C VAL A 14 -10.99 1.24 -11.44
N SER A 15 -10.69 2.55 -11.46
CA SER A 15 -9.32 3.04 -11.67
C SER A 15 -8.37 2.63 -10.54
N ASP A 16 -8.82 2.64 -9.28
CA ASP A 16 -7.98 2.22 -8.15
C ASP A 16 -7.67 0.71 -8.18
N PHE A 17 -8.66 -0.13 -8.53
CA PHE A 17 -8.45 -1.57 -8.73
C PHE A 17 -7.56 -1.86 -9.94
N ALA A 18 -7.71 -1.12 -11.03
CA ALA A 18 -6.87 -1.23 -12.22
C ALA A 18 -5.42 -0.83 -11.93
N ALA A 19 -5.20 0.20 -11.11
CA ALA A 19 -3.87 0.60 -10.67
C ALA A 19 -3.20 -0.48 -9.81
N ILE A 20 -3.94 -1.09 -8.87
CA ILE A 20 -3.41 -2.19 -8.04
C ILE A 20 -3.09 -3.44 -8.88
N ALA A 21 -3.95 -3.77 -9.85
CA ALA A 21 -3.72 -4.90 -10.76
C ALA A 21 -2.52 -4.65 -11.68
N SER A 22 -2.40 -3.44 -12.23
CA SER A 22 -1.26 -3.00 -13.03
C SER A 22 0.04 -3.04 -12.21
N ASP A 23 -0.01 -2.65 -10.95
CA ASP A 23 1.16 -2.68 -10.05
C ASP A 23 1.60 -4.12 -9.72
N GLN A 24 0.68 -5.09 -9.65
CA GLN A 24 1.03 -6.50 -9.51
C GLN A 24 1.75 -7.06 -10.74
N ASP A 25 1.26 -6.76 -11.95
CA ASP A 25 1.92 -7.17 -13.19
C ASP A 25 3.32 -6.53 -13.34
N ASP A 26 3.49 -5.31 -12.82
CA ASP A 26 4.78 -4.59 -12.86
C ASP A 26 5.79 -5.10 -11.81
N ILE A 27 5.34 -5.59 -10.64
CA ILE A 27 6.23 -6.24 -9.66
C ILE A 27 6.90 -7.47 -10.29
N ASP A 28 6.13 -8.30 -11.00
CA ASP A 28 6.65 -9.52 -11.65
C ASP A 28 7.60 -9.18 -12.81
N ALA A 29 7.39 -8.05 -13.49
CA ALA A 29 8.31 -7.54 -14.51
C ALA A 29 9.60 -6.95 -13.90
N HIS A 30 9.52 -6.34 -12.71
CA HIS A 30 10.61 -5.58 -12.08
C HIS A 30 11.43 -6.34 -11.02
N ALA A 31 11.12 -7.61 -10.75
CA ALA A 31 12.05 -8.52 -10.05
C ALA A 31 13.45 -8.64 -10.73
N ARG A 32 13.64 -7.99 -11.89
CA ARG A 32 14.89 -7.87 -12.65
C ARG A 32 15.64 -6.53 -12.50
N PHE A 33 15.22 -5.60 -11.63
CA PHE A 33 15.97 -4.36 -11.38
C PHE A 33 17.05 -4.56 -10.29
N PRO A 34 18.28 -4.05 -10.51
CA PRO A 34 19.38 -4.18 -9.55
C PRO A 34 19.26 -3.29 -8.31
N ASP A 35 18.30 -2.35 -8.27
CA ASP A 35 18.11 -1.45 -7.13
C ASP A 35 17.11 -2.03 -6.12
N HIS A 36 17.65 -2.65 -5.08
CA HIS A 36 16.88 -3.24 -3.99
C HIS A 36 16.07 -2.22 -3.19
N VAL A 37 16.58 -1.00 -3.00
CA VAL A 37 15.86 0.06 -2.25
C VAL A 37 14.65 0.53 -3.04
N ALA A 38 14.81 0.76 -4.35
CA ALA A 38 13.70 1.15 -5.23
C ALA A 38 12.57 0.10 -5.21
N ASN A 39 12.92 -1.19 -5.25
CA ASN A 39 11.95 -2.27 -5.18
C ASN A 39 11.17 -2.28 -3.86
N LEU A 40 11.85 -2.09 -2.72
CA LEU A 40 11.21 -2.03 -1.40
C LEU A 40 10.28 -0.81 -1.28
N VAL A 41 10.70 0.36 -1.78
CA VAL A 41 9.86 1.57 -1.82
C VAL A 41 8.60 1.35 -2.66
N ARG A 42 8.72 0.65 -3.80
CA ARG A 42 7.55 0.32 -4.62
C ARG A 42 6.57 -0.60 -3.89
N ILE A 43 7.06 -1.66 -3.25
CA ILE A 43 6.21 -2.58 -2.46
C ILE A 43 5.48 -1.82 -1.34
N ARG A 44 6.17 -0.86 -0.69
CA ARG A 44 5.58 0.00 0.33
C ARG A 44 4.42 0.82 -0.21
N ASP A 45 4.56 1.42 -1.39
CA ASP A 45 3.52 2.26 -1.98
C ASP A 45 2.28 1.44 -2.37
N ILE A 46 2.48 0.22 -2.86
CA ILE A 46 1.39 -0.73 -3.17
C ILE A 46 0.65 -1.13 -1.89
N LEU A 47 1.37 -1.42 -0.81
CA LEU A 47 0.75 -1.73 0.49
C LEU A 47 -0.01 -0.53 1.07
N LEU A 48 0.49 0.70 0.88
CA LEU A 48 -0.23 1.92 1.25
C LEU A 48 -1.53 2.07 0.45
N ALA A 49 -1.50 1.83 -0.86
CA ALA A 49 -2.69 1.85 -1.71
C ALA A 49 -3.71 0.81 -1.24
N ARG A 50 -3.26 -0.42 -0.98
CA ARG A 50 -4.13 -1.50 -0.50
C ARG A 50 -4.74 -1.22 0.88
N ARG A 51 -3.98 -0.62 1.80
CA ARG A 51 -4.52 -0.18 3.10
C ARG A 51 -5.63 0.85 2.95
N ARG A 52 -5.46 1.80 2.02
CA ARG A 52 -6.48 2.82 1.72
C ARG A 52 -7.74 2.19 1.15
N LEU A 53 -7.59 1.24 0.23
CA LEU A 53 -8.72 0.47 -0.31
C LEU A 53 -9.49 -0.26 0.80
N PHE A 54 -8.79 -0.92 1.73
CA PHE A 54 -9.46 -1.59 2.84
C PHE A 54 -10.21 -0.62 3.76
N ALA A 55 -9.67 0.56 4.00
CA ALA A 55 -10.36 1.59 4.77
C ALA A 55 -11.61 2.10 4.04
N GLN A 56 -11.55 2.22 2.71
CA GLN A 56 -12.70 2.58 1.87
C GLN A 56 -13.78 1.49 1.91
N ASP A 57 -13.40 0.23 1.74
CA ASP A 57 -14.32 -0.91 1.84
C ASP A 57 -15.01 -0.96 3.20
N ALA A 58 -14.26 -0.73 4.27
CA ALA A 58 -14.80 -0.70 5.63
C ALA A 58 -15.83 0.43 5.82
N ALA A 59 -15.67 1.54 5.12
CA ALA A 59 -16.57 2.69 5.15
C ALA A 59 -17.80 2.51 4.25
N ALA A 60 -17.62 1.88 3.07
CA ALA A 60 -18.68 1.65 2.10
C ALA A 60 -19.61 0.48 2.49
N PHE A 61 -19.06 -0.57 3.12
CA PHE A 61 -19.76 -1.82 3.36
C PHE A 61 -19.68 -2.23 4.84
N PRO A 62 -20.73 -1.97 5.64
CA PRO A 62 -20.75 -2.27 7.08
C PRO A 62 -20.51 -3.76 7.42
N VAL A 63 -20.88 -4.66 6.52
CA VAL A 63 -20.77 -6.12 6.71
C VAL A 63 -19.30 -6.59 6.72
N VAL A 64 -18.39 -5.88 6.06
CA VAL A 64 -16.96 -6.26 5.98
C VAL A 64 -16.08 -5.43 6.91
N THR A 65 -16.63 -4.46 7.64
CA THR A 65 -15.86 -3.50 8.46
C THR A 65 -14.90 -4.18 9.44
N MET A 66 -15.34 -5.24 10.15
CA MET A 66 -14.44 -5.96 11.08
C MET A 66 -13.33 -6.73 10.37
N GLY A 67 -13.63 -7.38 9.24
CA GLY A 67 -12.62 -8.06 8.43
C GLY A 67 -11.58 -7.07 7.89
N ARG A 68 -12.06 -5.95 7.34
CA ARG A 68 -11.20 -4.87 6.83
C ARG A 68 -10.38 -4.20 7.92
N ALA A 69 -10.89 -4.07 9.14
CA ALA A 69 -10.09 -3.59 10.27
C ALA A 69 -8.89 -4.53 10.55
N GLY A 70 -9.11 -5.84 10.50
CA GLY A 70 -8.03 -6.84 10.60
C GLY A 70 -7.01 -6.75 9.47
N ASP A 71 -7.48 -6.60 8.24
CA ASP A 71 -6.62 -6.41 7.06
C ASP A 71 -5.76 -5.14 7.19
N ILE A 72 -6.38 -4.02 7.61
CA ILE A 72 -5.69 -2.74 7.82
C ILE A 72 -4.60 -2.86 8.87
N ILE A 73 -4.87 -3.53 9.99
CA ILE A 73 -3.88 -3.76 11.06
C ILE A 73 -2.70 -4.57 10.51
N THR A 74 -2.99 -5.64 9.77
CA THR A 74 -1.98 -6.51 9.17
C THR A 74 -1.07 -5.74 8.21
N VAL A 75 -1.66 -5.00 7.27
CA VAL A 75 -0.90 -4.18 6.31
C VAL A 75 -0.14 -3.06 7.01
N SER A 76 -0.72 -2.44 8.05
CA SER A 76 -0.04 -1.38 8.81
C SER A 76 1.22 -1.90 9.50
N ARG A 77 1.18 -3.13 10.04
CA ARG A 77 2.36 -3.77 10.62
C ARG A 77 3.43 -4.06 9.56
N MET A 78 3.04 -4.61 8.42
CA MET A 78 3.96 -4.86 7.30
C MET A 78 4.62 -3.57 6.82
N LEU A 79 3.87 -2.47 6.73
CA LEU A 79 4.41 -1.15 6.37
C LEU A 79 5.46 -0.67 7.37
N THR A 80 5.21 -0.83 8.67
CA THR A 80 6.19 -0.46 9.71
C THR A 80 7.48 -1.28 9.60
N GLU A 81 7.36 -2.59 9.41
CA GLU A 81 8.52 -3.47 9.24
C GLU A 81 9.29 -3.13 7.95
N LEU A 82 8.58 -2.86 6.86
CA LEU A 82 9.18 -2.49 5.58
C LEU A 82 9.89 -1.13 5.62
N ASP A 83 9.31 -0.14 6.30
CA ASP A 83 9.95 1.17 6.53
C ASP A 83 11.30 1.01 7.25
N ALA A 84 11.35 0.15 8.27
CA ALA A 84 12.59 -0.13 8.99
C ALA A 84 13.66 -0.79 8.09
N ILE A 85 13.26 -1.73 7.23
CA ILE A 85 14.17 -2.39 6.27
C ILE A 85 14.69 -1.38 5.24
N ILE A 86 13.81 -0.54 4.67
CA ILE A 86 14.21 0.49 3.70
C ILE A 86 15.26 1.42 4.31
N GLU A 87 15.06 1.86 5.54
CA GLU A 87 16.03 2.74 6.22
C GLU A 87 17.35 2.01 6.55
N GLN A 88 17.31 0.71 6.84
CA GLN A 88 18.51 -0.09 7.00
C GLN A 88 19.28 -0.22 5.68
N GLU A 89 18.61 -0.52 4.58
CA GLU A 89 19.25 -0.66 3.26
C GLU A 89 19.85 0.66 2.77
N LYS A 90 19.14 1.79 2.97
CA LYS A 90 19.69 3.12 2.68
C LYS A 90 20.96 3.41 3.48
N ARG A 91 21.00 3.00 4.76
CA ARG A 91 22.19 3.17 5.61
C ARG A 91 23.36 2.35 5.09
N LEU A 92 23.13 1.08 4.77
CA LEU A 92 24.16 0.18 4.21
C LEU A 92 24.70 0.70 2.87
N ALA A 93 23.82 1.22 2.00
CA ALA A 93 24.22 1.85 0.74
C ALA A 93 25.09 3.09 0.97
N SER A 94 24.82 3.88 2.01
CA SER A 94 25.63 5.06 2.37
C SER A 94 26.98 4.74 3.02
N GLU A 95 27.11 3.57 3.65
CA GLU A 95 28.36 3.11 4.28
C GLU A 95 29.31 2.43 3.28
N THR A 96 28.79 1.97 2.15
CA THR A 96 29.53 1.26 1.10
C THR A 96 29.90 2.13 -0.10
N ALA A 97 29.43 3.38 -0.13
CA ALA A 97 29.72 4.41 -1.14
C ALA A 97 30.88 5.33 -0.71
#